data_AF-A0A914ESW0-F1
#
_entry.id   AF-A0A914ESW0-F1
#
_cell.length_a   1.000
_cell.length_b   1.000
_cell.length_c   1.000
_cell.angle_alpha   90.00
_cell.angle_beta   90.00
_cell.angle_gamma   90.00
#
_symmetry.space_group_name_H-M   'P 1'
#
loop_
_entity.id
_entity.type
_entity.pdbx_description
1 polymer ?
#
loop_
_entity_poly.entity_id
_entity_poly.type
_entity_poly.pdbx_seq_one_letter_code
_entity_poly.pdbx_strand_id
1 'polypeptide(L)'
;MLKNADEEMEQDPNNEGTSVSQLIADVHQQQQQQEQQLVTSNNIQDERVLNVFIDLQKHWLSELQCSREKVLVEMTEKLHQEFLSDQQKIRTELLTEFKQELDDVRTSLEERYREMINGEVGQMESTHRRDLSNIKKKQWCWHCENEAVYFCCWNTSYCSQQCQHDHWRTHRKYCRRRKGGKEDPAGDAGGGKTKGSGGGNSNGTNGNAVVSG
;
A
#
# COMPACT_ATOMS: atom_id res chain seq x y z
N MET A 1 46.93 3.42 27.06
CA MET A 1 48.16 3.33 27.88
C MET A 1 47.81 2.62 29.18
N LEU A 2 48.10 1.33 29.28
CA LEU A 2 48.12 0.62 30.56
C LEU A 2 49.56 0.12 30.73
N LYS A 3 50.17 0.49 31.85
CA LYS A 3 51.58 0.28 32.18
C LYS A 3 51.74 -1.13 32.76
N ASN A 4 52.78 -1.83 32.33
CA ASN A 4 53.28 -3.07 32.95
C ASN A 4 54.12 -2.71 34.17
N ALA A 5 54.09 -3.57 35.19
CA ALA A 5 55.09 -3.63 36.24
C ALA A 5 55.25 -5.08 36.72
N ASP A 6 56.44 -5.33 37.25
CA ASP A 6 56.86 -6.43 38.15
C ASP A 6 57.41 -7.68 37.45
N GLU A 7 58.55 -8.28 37.84
CA GLU A 7 59.48 -8.04 38.96
C GLU A 7 60.79 -8.83 38.72
N GLU A 8 61.87 -8.42 39.37
CA GLU A 8 63.24 -8.94 39.24
C GLU A 8 63.50 -10.27 39.97
N MET A 9 64.55 -10.97 39.51
CA MET A 9 64.99 -12.31 39.87
C MET A 9 66.19 -12.26 40.84
N GLU A 10 66.08 -12.88 42.01
CA GLU A 10 67.19 -13.13 42.94
C GLU A 10 67.47 -14.64 43.02
N GLN A 11 68.74 -15.05 42.88
CA GLN A 11 69.21 -16.45 42.93
C GLN A 11 70.14 -16.65 44.15
N ASP A 12 69.90 -17.72 44.91
CA ASP A 12 70.62 -18.12 46.13
C ASP A 12 71.77 -19.13 45.82
N PRO A 13 72.96 -19.09 46.46
CA PRO A 13 74.21 -19.61 45.89
C PRO A 13 74.76 -20.89 46.56
N ASN A 14 73.93 -21.87 46.92
CA ASN A 14 74.41 -23.16 47.46
C ASN A 14 73.69 -24.35 46.83
N ASN A 15 74.26 -24.89 45.75
CA ASN A 15 73.88 -26.19 45.21
C ASN A 15 75.15 -26.94 44.80
N GLU A 16 75.79 -27.64 45.74
CA GLU A 16 76.72 -28.75 45.45
C GLU A 16 75.95 -29.97 44.92
N GLY A 17 75.09 -29.73 43.93
CA GLY A 17 74.31 -30.74 43.24
C GLY A 17 75.13 -31.27 42.08
N THR A 18 75.22 -32.59 41.97
CA THR A 18 75.70 -33.33 40.81
C THR A 18 75.42 -32.55 39.52
N SER A 19 76.48 -32.16 38.80
CA SER A 19 76.34 -31.30 37.61
C SER A 19 75.27 -31.88 36.69
N VAL A 20 74.38 -31.02 36.19
CA VAL A 20 73.32 -31.39 35.24
C VAL A 20 73.91 -32.18 34.07
N SER A 21 75.13 -31.86 33.64
CA SER A 21 75.85 -32.60 32.60
C SER A 21 76.14 -34.06 32.98
N GLN A 22 76.42 -34.34 34.25
CA GLN A 22 76.67 -35.67 34.78
C GLN A 22 75.36 -36.47 34.86
N LEU A 23 74.28 -35.84 35.34
CA LEU A 23 72.95 -36.46 35.36
C LEU A 23 72.44 -36.77 33.94
N ILE A 24 72.68 -35.88 32.98
CA ILE A 24 72.34 -36.11 31.56
C ILE A 24 73.15 -37.30 31.01
N ALA A 25 74.43 -37.40 31.35
CA ALA A 25 75.27 -38.51 30.90
C ALA A 25 74.80 -39.85 31.49
N ASP A 26 74.47 -39.88 32.78
CA ASP A 26 74.00 -41.08 33.47
C ASP A 26 72.63 -41.52 32.94
N VAL A 27 71.71 -40.58 32.72
CA VAL A 27 70.40 -40.85 32.09
C VAL A 27 70.57 -41.40 30.68
N HIS A 28 71.45 -40.80 29.88
CA HIS A 28 71.70 -41.26 28.51
C HIS A 28 72.33 -42.65 28.47
N GLN A 29 73.23 -42.97 29.41
CA GLN A 29 73.83 -44.29 29.53
C GLN A 29 72.81 -45.33 30.01
N GLN A 30 71.95 -44.96 30.96
CA GLN A 30 70.88 -45.83 31.47
C GLN A 30 69.82 -46.09 30.39
N GLN A 31 69.53 -45.10 29.54
CA GLN A 31 68.66 -45.22 28.37
C GLN A 31 69.23 -46.18 27.32
N GLN A 32 70.52 -46.06 26.98
CA GLN A 32 71.17 -46.98 26.05
C GLN A 32 71.21 -48.42 26.58
N GLN A 33 71.38 -48.62 27.89
CA GLN A 33 71.33 -49.95 28.50
C GLN A 33 69.91 -50.55 28.47
N GLN A 34 68.87 -49.73 28.65
CA GLN A 34 67.47 -50.15 28.47
C GLN A 34 67.16 -50.53 27.02
N GLU A 35 67.61 -49.73 26.06
CA GLU A 35 67.42 -49.99 24.63
C GLU A 35 68.13 -51.27 24.19
N GLN A 36 69.34 -51.53 24.70
CA GLN A 36 70.07 -52.78 24.42
C GLN A 36 69.43 -54.03 25.04
N GLN A 37 68.77 -53.90 26.21
CA GLN A 37 68.01 -55.00 26.83
C GLN A 37 66.71 -55.30 26.08
N LEU A 38 66.04 -54.29 25.50
CA LEU A 38 64.84 -54.48 24.68
C LEU A 38 65.13 -55.20 23.35
N VAL A 39 66.33 -55.03 22.78
CA VAL A 39 66.74 -55.64 21.51
C VAL A 39 67.06 -57.14 21.62
N THR A 40 67.24 -57.69 22.83
CA THR A 40 67.64 -59.10 23.04
C THR A 40 66.51 -60.08 23.37
N SER A 41 65.24 -59.64 23.34
CA SER A 41 64.08 -60.55 23.39
C SER A 41 63.35 -60.60 22.05
N ASN A 42 63.39 -61.76 21.38
CA ASN A 42 62.65 -62.10 20.15
C ASN A 42 61.25 -61.47 20.09
N ASN A 43 60.91 -60.66 19.05
CA ASN A 43 59.49 -60.37 18.80
C ASN A 43 59.12 -60.00 17.34
N ILE A 44 59.00 -61.00 16.47
CA ILE A 44 58.36 -60.87 15.13
C ILE A 44 56.81 -60.87 15.25
N GLN A 45 56.25 -61.20 16.41
CA GLN A 45 54.80 -61.13 16.68
C GLN A 45 54.35 -59.73 17.16
N ASP A 46 55.24 -58.95 17.77
CA ASP A 46 55.00 -57.54 18.16
C ASP A 46 54.70 -56.66 16.97
N GLU A 47 55.50 -56.78 15.90
CA GLU A 47 55.42 -55.88 14.74
C GLU A 47 54.06 -56.01 14.02
N ARG A 48 53.53 -57.23 13.94
CA ARG A 48 52.21 -57.48 13.32
C ARG A 48 51.07 -56.93 14.17
N VAL A 49 51.14 -57.12 15.50
CA VAL A 49 50.12 -56.60 16.43
C VAL A 49 50.19 -55.07 16.50
N LEU A 50 51.41 -54.51 16.51
CA LEU A 50 51.66 -53.07 16.45
C LEU A 50 51.14 -52.46 15.14
N ASN A 51 51.36 -53.11 14.00
CA ASN A 51 50.83 -52.65 12.71
C ASN A 51 49.29 -52.65 12.71
N VAL A 52 48.64 -53.69 13.25
CA VAL A 52 47.18 -53.72 13.40
C VAL A 52 46.68 -52.60 14.33
N PHE A 53 47.39 -52.33 15.43
CA PHE A 53 47.04 -51.22 16.34
C PHE A 53 47.21 -49.85 15.68
N ILE A 54 48.30 -49.64 14.94
CA ILE A 54 48.56 -48.41 14.18
C ILE A 54 47.50 -48.22 13.09
N ASP A 55 47.12 -49.27 12.38
CA ASP A 55 46.09 -49.20 11.34
C ASP A 55 44.70 -48.91 11.92
N LEU A 56 44.37 -49.49 13.08
CA LEU A 56 43.16 -49.15 13.81
C LEU A 56 43.17 -47.70 14.28
N GLN A 57 44.29 -47.23 14.83
CA GLN A 57 44.46 -45.84 15.26
C GLN A 57 44.30 -44.87 14.07
N LYS A 58 44.93 -45.17 12.92
CA LYS A 58 44.79 -44.38 11.69
C LYS A 58 43.36 -44.37 11.20
N HIS A 59 42.70 -45.53 11.16
CA HIS A 59 41.31 -45.63 10.73
C HIS A 59 40.41 -44.81 11.65
N TRP A 60 40.54 -44.96 12.97
CA TRP A 60 39.72 -44.22 13.94
C TRP A 60 39.93 -42.70 13.85
N LEU A 61 41.18 -42.23 13.71
CA LEU A 61 41.48 -40.81 13.51
C LEU A 61 40.91 -40.28 12.19
N SER A 62 41.00 -41.07 11.11
CA SER A 62 40.41 -40.74 9.81
C SER A 62 38.88 -40.66 9.89
N GLU A 63 38.23 -41.62 10.55
CA GLU A 63 36.78 -41.62 10.74
C GLU A 63 36.30 -40.43 11.57
N LEU A 64 37.02 -40.10 12.66
CA LEU A 64 36.71 -38.93 13.47
C LEU A 64 36.86 -37.63 12.68
N GLN A 65 37.92 -37.52 11.86
CA GLN A 65 38.13 -36.37 10.98
C GLN A 65 37.03 -36.26 9.93
N CYS A 66 36.70 -37.36 9.25
CA CYS A 66 35.65 -37.40 8.22
C CYS A 66 34.29 -37.03 8.82
N SER A 67 33.93 -37.58 9.97
CA SER A 67 32.70 -37.26 10.68
C SER A 67 32.61 -35.77 11.06
N ARG A 68 33.71 -35.20 11.58
CA ARG A 68 33.78 -33.77 11.92
C ARG A 68 33.60 -32.88 10.69
N GLU A 69 34.31 -33.19 9.59
CA GLU A 69 34.19 -32.44 8.34
C GLU A 69 32.78 -32.52 7.77
N LYS A 70 32.17 -33.70 7.80
CA LYS A 70 30.79 -33.92 7.34
C LYS A 70 29.80 -33.04 8.10
N VAL A 71 29.84 -33.04 9.43
CA VAL A 71 28.95 -32.22 10.26
C VAL A 71 29.15 -30.72 9.98
N LEU A 72 30.39 -30.26 9.79
CA LEU A 72 30.69 -28.85 9.48
C LEU A 72 30.14 -28.43 8.11
N VAL A 73 30.28 -29.29 7.10
CA VAL A 73 29.73 -29.05 5.76
C VAL A 73 28.21 -29.03 5.81
N GLU A 74 27.58 -30.02 6.43
CA GLU A 74 26.12 -30.10 6.55
C GLU A 74 25.54 -28.89 7.28
N MET A 75 26.16 -28.47 8.39
CA MET A 75 25.72 -27.30 9.15
C MET A 75 25.86 -26.01 8.34
N THR A 76 26.97 -25.86 7.62
CA THR A 76 27.24 -24.65 6.81
C THR A 76 26.31 -24.59 5.60
N GLU A 77 26.06 -25.71 4.93
CA GLU A 77 25.11 -25.80 3.83
C GLU A 77 23.70 -25.47 4.30
N LYS A 78 23.27 -26.02 5.43
CA LYS A 78 21.96 -25.71 6.02
C LYS A 78 21.81 -24.22 6.32
N LEU A 79 22.81 -23.61 6.97
CA LEU A 79 22.78 -22.18 7.28
C LEU A 79 22.74 -21.31 6.01
N HIS A 80 23.49 -21.71 4.98
CA HIS A 80 23.49 -21.00 3.71
C HIS A 80 22.12 -21.10 3.00
N GLN A 81 21.51 -22.28 3.00
CA GLN A 81 20.17 -22.50 2.45
C GLN A 81 19.11 -21.67 3.18
N GLU A 82 19.16 -21.64 4.52
CA GLU A 82 18.28 -20.81 5.35
C GLU A 82 18.45 -19.32 5.01
N PHE A 83 19.69 -18.83 4.90
CA PHE A 83 19.98 -17.44 4.53
C PHE A 83 19.42 -17.05 3.15
N LEU A 84 19.60 -17.91 2.14
CA LEU A 84 19.08 -17.66 0.79
C LEU A 84 17.55 -17.68 0.76
N SER A 85 16.94 -18.60 1.51
CA SER A 85 15.49 -18.67 1.68
C SER A 85 14.95 -17.40 2.32
N ASP A 86 15.58 -16.93 3.40
CA ASP A 86 15.20 -15.72 4.11
C ASP A 86 15.35 -14.47 3.23
N GLN A 87 16.46 -14.35 2.49
CA GLN A 87 16.66 -13.30 1.50
C GLN A 87 15.52 -13.27 0.46
N GLN A 88 15.18 -14.42 -0.11
CA GLN A 88 14.12 -14.52 -1.11
C GLN A 88 12.74 -14.19 -0.52
N LYS A 89 12.49 -14.62 0.72
CA LYS A 89 11.26 -14.33 1.45
C LYS A 89 11.12 -12.83 1.70
N ILE A 90 12.12 -12.19 2.30
CA ILE A 90 12.14 -10.74 2.56
C ILE A 90 11.94 -9.95 1.27
N ARG A 91 12.62 -10.34 0.19
CA ARG A 91 12.46 -9.70 -1.13
C ARG A 91 11.02 -9.79 -1.62
N THR A 92 10.40 -10.96 -1.50
CA THR A 92 9.04 -11.20 -1.99
C THR A 92 8.01 -10.47 -1.14
N GLU A 93 8.19 -10.46 0.18
CA GLU A 93 7.35 -9.72 1.13
C GLU A 93 7.39 -8.23 0.83
N LEU A 94 8.58 -7.63 0.71
CA LEU A 94 8.74 -6.22 0.38
C LEU A 94 8.08 -5.83 -0.94
N LEU A 95 8.22 -6.65 -1.98
CA LEU A 95 7.58 -6.40 -3.28
C LEU A 95 6.06 -6.50 -3.20
N THR A 96 5.55 -7.41 -2.37
CA THR A 96 4.11 -7.60 -2.16
C THR A 96 3.52 -6.42 -1.39
N GLU A 97 4.18 -5.99 -0.31
CA GLU A 97 3.78 -4.82 0.48
C GLU A 97 3.78 -3.55 -0.37
N PHE A 98 4.86 -3.30 -1.12
CA PHE A 98 4.93 -2.13 -1.99
C PHE A 98 3.85 -2.13 -3.07
N LYS A 99 3.54 -3.30 -3.64
CA LYS A 99 2.43 -3.43 -4.61
C LYS A 99 1.09 -3.12 -3.96
N GLN A 100 0.85 -3.61 -2.74
CA GLN A 100 -0.38 -3.36 -2.01
C GLN A 100 -0.54 -1.87 -1.67
N GLU A 101 0.51 -1.21 -1.20
CA GLU A 101 0.50 0.23 -0.95
C GLU A 101 0.17 1.05 -2.21
N LEU A 102 0.74 0.67 -3.36
CA LEU A 102 0.42 1.32 -4.64
C LEU A 102 -1.05 1.11 -5.04
N ASP A 103 -1.57 -0.11 -4.87
CA ASP A 103 -2.96 -0.44 -5.18
C ASP A 103 -3.94 0.31 -4.25
N ASP A 104 -3.60 0.46 -2.97
CA ASP A 104 -4.40 1.21 -1.99
C ASP A 104 -4.40 2.71 -2.31
N VAL A 105 -3.24 3.28 -2.64
CA VAL A 105 -3.14 4.69 -3.07
C VAL A 105 -3.91 4.92 -4.37
N ARG A 106 -3.79 4.03 -5.36
CA ARG A 106 -4.57 4.13 -6.61
C ARG A 106 -6.07 4.13 -6.31
N THR A 107 -6.55 3.13 -5.59
CA THR A 107 -7.97 2.94 -5.32
C THR A 107 -8.56 4.11 -4.51
N SER A 108 -7.81 4.60 -3.51
CA SER A 108 -8.24 5.76 -2.72
C SER A 108 -8.28 7.08 -3.51
N LEU A 109 -7.43 7.24 -4.54
CA LEU A 109 -7.49 8.37 -5.45
C LEU A 109 -8.69 8.25 -6.39
N GLU A 110 -8.89 7.07 -6.99
CA GLU A 110 -10.02 6.81 -7.89
C GLU A 110 -11.36 7.06 -7.20
N GLU A 111 -11.53 6.62 -5.95
CA GLU A 111 -12.76 6.85 -5.20
C GLU A 111 -12.96 8.34 -4.89
N ARG A 112 -11.91 9.05 -4.45
CA ARG A 112 -12.00 10.51 -4.23
C ARG A 112 -12.38 11.27 -5.49
N TYR A 113 -11.81 10.90 -6.64
CA TYR A 113 -12.18 11.52 -7.92
C TYR A 113 -13.63 11.21 -8.30
N ARG A 114 -14.08 9.97 -8.09
CA ARG A 114 -15.47 9.57 -8.32
C ARG A 114 -16.44 10.36 -7.45
N GLU A 115 -16.17 10.47 -6.14
CA GLU A 115 -16.98 11.24 -5.21
C GLU A 115 -17.04 12.73 -5.58
N MET A 116 -15.91 13.32 -5.95
CA MET A 116 -15.82 14.72 -6.40
C MET A 116 -16.67 14.95 -7.65
N ILE A 117 -16.52 14.11 -8.68
CA ILE A 117 -17.31 14.20 -9.91
C ILE A 117 -18.80 14.05 -9.61
N ASN A 118 -19.18 13.05 -8.81
CA ASN A 118 -20.57 12.84 -8.45
C ASN A 118 -21.16 14.02 -7.65
N GLY A 119 -20.36 14.63 -6.78
CA GLY A 119 -20.71 15.84 -6.06
C GLY A 119 -20.94 17.04 -6.99
N GLU A 120 -20.04 17.27 -7.94
CA GLU A 120 -20.15 18.35 -8.93
C GLU A 120 -21.38 18.15 -9.84
N VAL A 121 -21.60 16.93 -10.32
CA VAL A 121 -22.79 16.58 -11.13
C VAL A 121 -24.06 16.84 -10.32
N GLY A 122 -24.14 16.35 -9.09
CA GLY A 122 -25.30 16.57 -8.22
C GLY A 122 -25.56 18.06 -7.94
N GLN A 123 -24.49 18.85 -7.74
CA GLN A 123 -24.61 20.30 -7.55
C GLN A 123 -25.12 21.00 -8.82
N MET A 124 -24.62 20.60 -10.00
CA MET A 124 -25.04 21.14 -11.28
C MET A 124 -26.52 20.82 -11.56
N GLU A 125 -26.94 19.57 -11.31
CA GLU A 125 -28.34 19.16 -11.47
C GLU A 125 -29.28 19.91 -10.52
N SER A 126 -28.88 20.08 -9.26
CA SER A 126 -29.65 20.84 -8.27
C SER A 126 -29.81 22.30 -8.67
N THR A 127 -28.70 22.93 -9.10
CA THR A 127 -28.70 24.32 -9.57
C THR A 127 -29.58 24.48 -10.81
N HIS A 128 -29.42 23.60 -11.79
CA HIS A 128 -30.23 23.61 -13.01
C HIS A 128 -31.72 23.46 -12.70
N ARG A 129 -32.10 22.53 -11.80
CA ARG A 129 -33.49 22.33 -11.37
C ARG A 129 -34.07 23.57 -10.70
N ARG A 130 -33.27 24.26 -9.88
CA ARG A 130 -33.66 25.52 -9.24
C ARG A 130 -33.87 26.62 -10.29
N ASP A 131 -32.96 26.73 -11.24
CA ASP A 131 -33.01 27.75 -12.29
C ASP A 131 -34.21 27.54 -13.22
N LEU A 132 -34.50 26.29 -13.63
CA LEU A 132 -35.72 25.95 -14.35
C LEU A 132 -36.98 26.34 -13.58
N SER A 133 -37.00 26.10 -12.27
CA SER A 133 -38.13 26.47 -11.42
C SER A 133 -38.31 27.99 -11.34
N ASN A 134 -37.22 28.75 -11.32
CA ASN A 134 -37.25 30.20 -11.37
C ASN A 134 -37.68 30.73 -12.73
N ILE A 135 -37.23 30.09 -13.81
CA ILE A 135 -37.61 30.43 -15.19
C ILE A 135 -39.12 30.27 -15.39
N LYS A 136 -39.68 29.16 -14.94
CA LYS A 136 -41.12 28.87 -15.06
C LYS A 136 -42.04 29.83 -14.30
N LYS A 137 -41.51 30.63 -13.35
CA LYS A 137 -42.28 31.61 -12.56
C LYS A 137 -42.37 32.99 -13.21
N LYS A 138 -41.62 33.24 -14.28
CA LYS A 138 -41.51 34.56 -14.92
C LYS A 138 -42.10 34.55 -16.33
N GLN A 139 -42.34 35.75 -16.88
CA GLN A 139 -42.68 35.96 -18.28
C GLN A 139 -41.42 36.32 -19.06
N TRP A 140 -41.29 35.82 -20.28
CA TRP A 140 -40.08 35.95 -21.09
C TRP A 140 -40.37 36.65 -22.40
N CYS A 141 -39.46 37.52 -22.81
CA CYS A 141 -39.54 38.25 -24.06
C CYS A 141 -39.43 37.27 -25.22
N TRP A 142 -40.41 37.26 -26.11
CA TRP A 142 -40.40 36.37 -27.27
C TRP A 142 -39.18 36.61 -28.18
N HIS A 143 -38.69 37.86 -28.24
CA HIS A 143 -37.61 38.23 -29.17
C HIS A 143 -36.21 37.95 -28.63
N CYS A 144 -35.95 38.21 -27.35
CA CYS A 144 -34.59 38.22 -26.80
C CYS A 144 -34.44 37.49 -25.47
N GLU A 145 -35.46 36.78 -25.01
CA GLU A 145 -35.42 35.92 -23.80
C GLU A 145 -35.12 36.64 -22.48
N ASN A 146 -35.06 37.98 -22.48
CA ASN A 146 -35.04 38.76 -21.25
C ASN A 146 -36.41 38.75 -20.55
N GLU A 147 -36.43 39.03 -19.25
CA GLU A 147 -37.67 39.13 -18.49
C GLU A 147 -38.62 40.17 -19.10
N ALA A 148 -39.84 39.75 -19.42
CA ALA A 148 -40.82 40.58 -20.11
C ALA A 148 -41.63 41.41 -19.11
N VAL A 149 -41.84 42.68 -19.47
CA VAL A 149 -42.68 43.62 -18.69
C VAL A 149 -43.91 44.09 -19.48
N TYR A 150 -43.92 43.91 -20.80
CA TYR A 150 -45.03 44.28 -21.67
C TYR A 150 -45.75 43.04 -22.20
N PHE A 151 -47.04 42.90 -21.90
CA PHE A 151 -47.88 41.80 -22.40
C PHE A 151 -48.62 42.20 -23.68
N CYS A 152 -48.52 41.36 -24.73
CA CYS A 152 -49.30 41.54 -25.95
C CYS A 152 -50.57 40.65 -25.97
N CYS A 153 -50.37 39.32 -25.99
CA CYS A 153 -51.43 38.30 -25.93
C CYS A 153 -50.87 36.96 -25.41
N TRP A 154 -51.71 35.91 -25.33
CA TRP A 154 -51.30 34.58 -24.82
C TRP A 154 -49.99 34.09 -25.45
N ASN A 155 -49.03 33.73 -24.58
CA ASN A 155 -47.69 33.27 -24.96
C ASN A 155 -46.87 34.27 -25.82
N THR A 156 -47.14 35.57 -25.74
CA THR A 156 -46.31 36.60 -26.39
C THR A 156 -46.21 37.86 -25.53
N SER A 157 -45.02 38.04 -24.93
CA SER A 157 -44.65 39.18 -24.09
C SER A 157 -43.30 39.74 -24.55
N TYR A 158 -42.99 40.98 -24.18
CA TYR A 158 -41.75 41.68 -24.57
C TYR A 158 -41.11 42.41 -23.39
N CYS A 159 -39.79 42.56 -23.41
CA CYS A 159 -39.06 43.38 -22.44
C CYS A 159 -39.04 44.87 -22.82
N SER A 160 -39.24 45.20 -24.10
CA SER A 160 -39.22 46.58 -24.61
C SER A 160 -40.13 46.77 -25.83
N GLN A 161 -40.50 48.01 -26.13
CA GLN A 161 -41.21 48.37 -27.37
C GLN A 161 -40.36 48.06 -28.61
N GLN A 162 -39.02 48.20 -28.51
CA GLN A 162 -38.11 47.84 -29.61
C GLN A 162 -38.28 46.36 -29.99
N CYS A 163 -38.20 45.46 -29.02
CA CYS A 163 -38.43 44.02 -29.24
C CYS A 163 -39.82 43.72 -29.80
N GLN A 164 -40.84 44.50 -29.41
CA GLN A 164 -42.18 44.38 -29.96
C GLN A 164 -42.22 44.82 -31.44
N HIS A 165 -41.63 45.95 -31.80
CA HIS A 165 -41.58 46.45 -33.19
C HIS A 165 -40.82 45.48 -34.10
N ASP A 166 -39.72 44.91 -33.63
CA ASP A 166 -38.91 43.95 -34.37
C ASP A 166 -39.69 42.65 -34.64
N HIS A 167 -40.38 42.10 -33.63
CA HIS A 167 -41.24 40.92 -33.79
C HIS A 167 -42.56 41.23 -34.51
N TRP A 168 -43.01 42.49 -34.56
CA TRP A 168 -44.38 42.83 -35.00
C TRP A 168 -44.72 42.36 -36.41
N ARG A 169 -43.76 42.41 -37.34
CA ARG A 169 -43.96 42.04 -38.75
C ARG A 169 -44.50 40.61 -38.90
N THR A 170 -44.02 39.69 -38.06
CA THR A 170 -44.45 38.29 -38.04
C THR A 170 -45.62 38.09 -37.07
N HIS A 171 -45.58 38.68 -35.87
CA HIS A 171 -46.60 38.52 -34.83
C HIS A 171 -48.01 38.97 -35.25
N ARG A 172 -48.12 40.08 -36.01
CA ARG A 172 -49.40 40.71 -36.37
C ARG A 172 -50.38 39.77 -37.09
N LYS A 173 -49.87 38.73 -37.75
CA LYS A 173 -50.69 37.76 -38.52
C LYS A 173 -51.56 36.88 -37.61
N TYR A 174 -51.10 36.60 -36.39
CA TYR A 174 -51.74 35.68 -35.45
C TYR A 174 -52.00 36.31 -34.06
N CYS A 175 -51.75 37.63 -33.93
CA CYS A 175 -51.99 38.38 -32.70
C CYS A 175 -53.47 38.29 -32.28
N ARG A 176 -53.72 37.76 -31.08
CA ARG A 176 -55.10 37.57 -30.57
C ARG A 176 -55.73 38.87 -30.07
N ARG A 177 -54.92 39.89 -29.73
CA ARG A 177 -55.41 41.20 -29.27
C ARG A 177 -56.25 41.92 -30.34
N ARG A 178 -56.02 41.66 -31.64
CA ARG A 178 -56.76 42.26 -32.76
C ARG A 178 -58.19 41.74 -32.94
N LYS A 179 -58.55 40.58 -32.36
CA LYS A 179 -59.88 39.96 -32.55
C LYS A 179 -60.93 40.36 -31.51
N GLY A 180 -60.59 41.12 -30.46
CA GLY A 180 -61.47 41.38 -29.31
C GLY A 180 -62.04 42.80 -29.18
N GLY A 181 -62.11 43.59 -30.25
CA GLY A 181 -62.47 45.01 -30.16
C GLY A 181 -63.61 45.43 -31.08
N LYS A 182 -64.83 44.90 -30.85
CA LYS A 182 -66.14 45.52 -31.14
C LYS A 182 -67.27 44.73 -30.46
N GLU A 183 -67.51 44.96 -29.16
CA GLU A 183 -68.83 44.80 -28.53
C GLU A 183 -69.00 45.95 -27.52
N ASP A 184 -70.10 46.71 -27.70
CA ASP A 184 -70.46 47.91 -26.94
C ASP A 184 -70.87 47.61 -25.48
N PRO A 185 -70.83 48.60 -24.57
CA PRO A 185 -71.14 48.40 -23.16
C PRO A 185 -72.65 48.51 -22.91
N ALA A 186 -73.30 47.40 -22.54
CA ALA A 186 -74.55 47.43 -21.81
C ALA A 186 -74.26 47.07 -20.34
N GLY A 187 -74.51 48.01 -19.44
CA GLY A 187 -74.25 47.84 -18.02
C GLY A 187 -75.18 46.86 -17.35
N ASP A 188 -74.73 46.31 -16.22
CA ASP A 188 -75.57 46.15 -15.04
C ASP A 188 -74.68 46.00 -13.79
N ALA A 189 -75.15 46.61 -12.70
CA ALA A 189 -74.55 46.62 -11.40
C ALA A 189 -74.99 45.37 -10.61
N GLY A 190 -74.08 44.73 -9.88
CA GLY A 190 -74.49 43.65 -8.98
C GLY A 190 -73.35 43.09 -8.16
N GLY A 191 -73.21 43.58 -6.92
CA GLY A 191 -72.25 43.08 -5.95
C GLY A 191 -72.59 41.68 -5.42
N GLY A 192 -71.57 40.97 -4.94
CA GLY A 192 -71.74 39.69 -4.26
C GLY A 192 -70.43 39.09 -3.75
N LYS A 193 -69.99 39.51 -2.56
CA LYS A 193 -69.02 38.78 -1.74
C LYS A 193 -69.58 37.39 -1.38
N THR A 194 -68.82 36.32 -1.58
CA THR A 194 -68.83 35.17 -0.67
C THR A 194 -67.44 34.56 -0.51
N LYS A 195 -67.06 34.35 0.75
CA LYS A 195 -65.96 33.52 1.24
C LYS A 195 -66.40 32.05 1.25
N GLY A 196 -65.45 31.13 1.13
CA GLY A 196 -65.55 29.73 1.56
C GLY A 196 -64.75 28.81 0.63
N SER A 197 -63.53 28.38 0.98
CA SER A 197 -63.15 27.35 1.97
C SER A 197 -62.92 25.99 1.30
N GLY A 198 -61.73 25.44 1.53
CA GLY A 198 -61.51 24.01 1.77
C GLY A 198 -61.50 23.07 0.56
N GLY A 199 -60.37 22.39 0.37
CA GLY A 199 -60.33 21.18 -0.45
C GLY A 199 -58.95 20.83 -0.97
N GLY A 200 -58.05 20.42 -0.06
CA GLY A 200 -56.87 19.68 -0.48
C GLY A 200 -57.28 18.34 -1.08
N ASN A 201 -56.59 17.90 -2.12
CA ASN A 201 -56.31 16.48 -2.25
C ASN A 201 -54.92 16.25 -2.83
N SER A 202 -54.27 15.30 -2.20
CA SER A 202 -52.93 14.83 -2.47
C SER A 202 -52.95 13.69 -3.49
N ASN A 203 -51.73 13.38 -3.94
CA ASN A 203 -51.22 12.04 -4.23
C ASN A 203 -51.02 11.67 -5.71
N GLY A 204 -49.85 11.10 -5.97
CA GLY A 204 -49.52 10.48 -7.26
C GLY A 204 -48.05 10.56 -7.67
N THR A 205 -47.14 10.12 -6.79
CA THR A 205 -45.76 9.75 -7.15
C THR A 205 -45.75 8.65 -8.20
N ASN A 206 -44.90 8.76 -9.23
CA ASN A 206 -44.38 7.60 -9.94
C ASN A 206 -42.90 7.81 -10.23
N GLY A 207 -42.06 7.11 -9.47
CA GLY A 207 -40.66 6.90 -9.79
C GLY A 207 -40.54 5.88 -10.91
N ASN A 208 -39.60 6.13 -11.82
CA ASN A 208 -39.15 5.11 -12.76
C ASN A 208 -37.63 4.98 -12.59
N ALA A 209 -37.23 3.85 -12.03
CA ALA A 209 -35.85 3.40 -11.90
C ALA A 209 -35.69 2.19 -12.83
N VAL A 210 -34.83 2.29 -13.84
CA VAL A 210 -34.42 1.11 -14.61
C VAL A 210 -32.99 1.29 -15.16
N VAL A 211 -32.09 0.60 -14.46
CA VAL A 211 -30.90 -0.17 -14.88
C VAL A 211 -29.80 0.44 -15.75
N SER A 212 -28.62 0.48 -15.11
CA SER A 212 -27.31 0.31 -15.71
C SER A 212 -27.13 -1.09 -16.32
N GLY A 213 -26.47 -1.12 -17.47
CA GLY A 213 -25.72 -2.25 -18.03
C GLY A 213 -24.37 -1.72 -18.52
#